data_AF-A0A2L2YWT9-F1
#
_entry.id   AF-A0A2L2YWT9-F1
#
_cell.length_a   1.000
_cell.length_b   1.000
_cell.length_c   1.000
_cell.angle_alpha   90.00
_cell.angle_beta   90.00
_cell.angle_gamma   90.00
#
_symmetry.space_group_name_H-M   'P 1'
#
loop_
_entity.id
_entity.type
_entity.pdbx_description
1 polymer ?
#
loop_
_entity_poly.entity_id
_entity_poly.type
_entity_poly.pdbx_seq_one_letter_code
_entity_poly.pdbx_strand_id
1 'polypeptide(L)'
;YSLLFPLCILSFIPHQEPRFIIPLLFPLIILSQRIFRNKTCRILWFILNSLCLAFYGFFHQGGVYLSSSYLHDVLQNSNNTAVVFYKTYMPPRFLLGIKKDDISIYDFAGMNEQKFLTSLHNLEQRNLGNIFVVIPFGVLKVLDNSTNIFKNYVMIERKSNFPHLSTEMLPNSSEFKFLFDSNKSLFLKIFELKEIFSLHILNYKKI
;
A
#
# COMPACT_ATOMS: atom_id res chain seq x y z
N TYR A 1 34.52 -8.09 -4.32
CA TYR A 1 34.59 -6.80 -5.05
C TYR A 1 33.52 -6.68 -6.14
N SER A 2 33.28 -7.67 -7.00
CA SER A 2 32.29 -7.53 -8.09
C SER A 2 30.82 -7.36 -7.67
N LEU A 3 30.43 -7.78 -6.45
CA LEU A 3 29.07 -7.59 -5.92
C LEU A 3 28.82 -6.23 -5.26
N LEU A 4 29.88 -5.55 -4.80
CA LEU A 4 29.75 -4.24 -4.17
C LEU A 4 29.32 -3.19 -5.19
N PHE A 5 29.83 -3.27 -6.42
CA PHE A 5 29.48 -2.36 -7.50
C PHE A 5 27.97 -2.39 -7.87
N PRO A 6 27.34 -3.54 -8.19
CA PRO A 6 25.90 -3.59 -8.45
C PRO A 6 25.06 -3.29 -7.21
N LEU A 7 25.51 -3.66 -6.01
CA LEU A 7 24.85 -3.23 -4.76
C LEU A 7 24.87 -1.70 -4.62
N CYS A 8 26.01 -1.05 -4.83
CA CYS A 8 26.11 0.41 -4.78
C CYS A 8 25.20 1.07 -5.82
N ILE A 9 25.17 0.56 -7.06
CA ILE A 9 24.29 1.09 -8.12
C ILE A 9 22.82 0.95 -7.72
N LEU A 10 22.39 -0.23 -7.26
CA LEU A 10 21.01 -0.44 -6.79
C LEU A 10 20.68 0.43 -5.58
N SER A 11 21.65 0.70 -4.71
CA SER A 11 21.47 1.57 -3.55
C SER A 11 21.22 3.04 -3.90
N PHE A 12 21.65 3.50 -5.09
CA PHE A 12 21.38 4.87 -5.56
C PHE A 12 19.96 5.05 -6.12
N ILE A 13 19.19 3.97 -6.31
CA ILE A 13 17.80 4.06 -6.76
C ILE A 13 16.94 4.52 -5.57
N PRO A 14 16.25 5.67 -5.67
CA PRO A 14 15.50 6.27 -4.55
C PRO A 14 14.29 5.43 -4.12
N HIS A 15 13.75 4.60 -5.01
CA HIS A 15 12.78 3.58 -4.67
C HIS A 15 13.46 2.23 -4.53
N GLN A 16 13.64 1.78 -3.29
CA GLN A 16 14.13 0.45 -2.98
C GLN A 16 12.97 -0.43 -2.52
N GLU A 17 12.41 -1.20 -3.44
CA GLU A 17 11.60 -2.35 -3.10
C GLU A 17 12.47 -3.62 -3.06
N PRO A 18 12.20 -4.59 -2.17
CA PRO A 18 12.98 -5.83 -2.06
C PRO A 18 13.14 -6.58 -3.39
N ARG A 19 12.16 -6.45 -4.30
CA ARG A 19 12.19 -7.08 -5.62
C ARG A 19 13.39 -6.63 -6.46
N PHE A 20 13.93 -5.45 -6.23
CA PHE A 20 15.13 -4.97 -6.93
C PHE A 20 16.41 -5.72 -6.52
N ILE A 21 16.36 -6.50 -5.44
CA ILE A 21 17.46 -7.35 -4.96
C ILE A 21 17.39 -8.77 -5.58
N ILE A 22 16.29 -9.15 -6.24
CA ILE A 22 16.13 -10.48 -6.86
C ILE A 22 17.31 -10.87 -7.77
N PRO A 23 17.87 -10.00 -8.64
CA PRO A 23 19.03 -10.35 -9.46
C PRO A 23 20.29 -10.69 -8.64
N LEU A 24 20.38 -10.19 -7.40
CA LEU A 24 21.48 -10.47 -6.48
C LEU A 24 21.24 -11.69 -5.59
N LEU A 25 20.06 -12.32 -5.66
CA LEU A 25 19.71 -13.43 -4.78
C LEU A 25 20.67 -14.63 -4.97
N PHE A 26 20.93 -15.03 -6.21
CA PHE A 26 21.84 -16.13 -6.53
C PHE A 26 23.28 -15.90 -6.01
N PRO A 27 23.95 -14.77 -6.31
CA PRO A 27 25.28 -14.52 -5.77
C PRO A 27 25.32 -14.33 -4.25
N LEU A 28 24.25 -13.79 -3.63
CA LEU A 28 24.15 -13.70 -2.17
C LEU A 28 24.07 -15.08 -1.52
N ILE A 29 23.34 -16.04 -2.12
CA ILE A 29 23.28 -17.42 -1.61
C ILE A 29 24.66 -18.08 -1.63
N ILE A 30 25.42 -17.93 -2.71
CA ILE A 30 26.79 -18.49 -2.79
C ILE A 30 27.70 -17.88 -1.72
N LEU A 31 27.63 -16.56 -1.52
CA LEU A 31 28.42 -15.88 -0.49
C LEU A 31 28.00 -16.26 0.94
N SER A 32 26.71 -16.54 1.14
CA SER A 32 26.14 -16.88 2.44
C SER A 32 26.71 -18.16 3.03
N GLN A 33 27.23 -19.09 2.20
CA GLN A 33 27.85 -20.34 2.65
C GLN A 33 28.96 -20.10 3.69
N ARG A 34 29.72 -19.00 3.58
CA ARG A 34 30.74 -18.61 4.56
C ARG A 34 30.14 -18.06 5.86
N ILE A 35 29.06 -17.29 5.74
CA ILE A 35 28.32 -16.69 6.88
C ILE A 35 27.66 -17.80 7.73
N PHE A 36 27.14 -18.84 7.08
CA PHE A 36 26.46 -19.96 7.74
C PHE A 36 27.38 -20.87 8.57
N ARG A 37 28.70 -20.72 8.48
CA ARG A 37 29.69 -21.47 9.27
C ARG A 37 29.70 -21.05 10.75
N ASN A 38 29.39 -19.78 11.04
CA ASN A 38 29.25 -19.27 12.41
C ASN A 38 27.79 -19.41 12.87
N LYS A 39 27.57 -20.07 14.02
CA LYS A 39 26.23 -20.27 14.61
C LYS A 39 25.51 -18.93 14.85
N THR A 40 26.21 -17.93 15.37
CA THR A 40 25.64 -16.61 15.68
C THR A 40 25.19 -15.90 14.41
N CYS A 41 26.02 -15.88 13.37
CA CYS A 41 25.68 -15.26 12.08
C CYS A 41 24.49 -15.94 11.42
N ARG A 42 24.38 -17.27 11.52
CA ARG A 42 23.24 -18.03 11.01
C ARG A 42 21.94 -17.68 11.75
N ILE A 43 21.96 -17.64 13.09
CA ILE A 43 20.79 -17.25 13.89
C ILE A 43 20.35 -15.83 13.52
N LEU A 44 21.30 -14.89 13.48
CA LEU A 44 21.02 -13.51 13.09
C LEU A 44 20.41 -13.42 11.68
N TRP A 45 20.94 -14.19 10.72
CA TRP A 45 20.42 -14.25 9.36
C TRP A 45 18.96 -14.71 9.33
N PHE A 46 18.59 -15.77 10.05
CA PHE A 46 17.20 -16.23 10.12
C PHE A 46 16.28 -15.19 10.77
N ILE A 47 16.72 -14.55 11.86
CA ILE A 47 15.94 -13.50 12.52
C ILE A 47 15.69 -12.35 11.55
N LEU A 48 16.73 -11.85 10.87
CA LEU A 48 16.61 -10.74 9.92
C LEU A 48 15.70 -11.11 8.74
N ASN A 49 15.84 -12.30 8.16
CA ASN A 49 14.97 -12.73 7.05
C ASN A 49 13.52 -12.92 7.48
N SER A 50 13.27 -13.45 8.69
CA SER A 50 11.92 -13.54 9.24
C SER A 50 11.30 -12.16 9.45
N LEU A 51 12.07 -11.20 9.97
CA LEU A 51 11.64 -9.81 10.11
C LEU A 51 11.36 -9.16 8.75
N CYS A 52 12.24 -9.35 7.76
CA CYS A 52 12.03 -8.86 6.41
C CYS A 52 10.82 -9.52 5.74
N LEU A 53 10.61 -10.82 5.93
CA LEU A 53 9.44 -11.53 5.41
C LEU A 53 8.15 -10.99 6.03
N ALA A 54 8.13 -10.77 7.35
CA ALA A 54 6.98 -10.17 8.03
C ALA A 54 6.73 -8.75 7.52
N PHE A 55 7.77 -7.91 7.45
CA PHE A 55 7.62 -6.53 6.99
C PHE A 55 7.19 -6.45 5.52
N TYR A 56 7.96 -7.04 4.60
CA TYR A 56 7.70 -6.88 3.18
C TYR A 56 6.58 -7.79 2.66
N GLY A 57 6.50 -9.02 3.15
CA GLY A 57 5.48 -9.98 2.72
C GLY A 57 4.12 -9.69 3.32
N PHE A 58 4.05 -9.52 4.64
CA PHE A 58 2.77 -9.32 5.33
C PHE A 58 2.35 -7.85 5.35
N PHE A 59 3.15 -6.96 5.95
CA PHE A 59 2.76 -5.56 6.10
C PHE A 59 2.87 -4.76 4.81
N HIS A 60 3.88 -4.93 3.97
CA HIS A 60 4.02 -4.06 2.80
C HIS A 60 3.16 -4.56 1.62
N GLN A 61 3.17 -5.87 1.31
CA GLN A 61 2.54 -6.40 0.10
C GLN A 61 1.24 -7.17 0.34
N GLY A 62 1.01 -7.71 1.55
CA GLY A 62 -0.14 -8.56 1.85
C GLY A 62 -1.48 -7.88 1.54
N GLY A 63 -1.65 -6.64 1.98
CA GLY A 63 -2.86 -5.85 1.75
C GLY A 63 -3.06 -5.44 0.29
N VAL A 64 -1.98 -5.27 -0.48
CA VAL A 64 -2.07 -4.92 -1.91
C VAL A 64 -2.65 -6.08 -2.71
N TYR A 65 -2.24 -7.32 -2.41
CA TYR A 65 -2.81 -8.49 -3.06
C TYR A 65 -4.29 -8.67 -2.72
N LEU A 66 -4.64 -8.61 -1.43
CA LEU A 66 -6.03 -8.78 -0.98
C LEU A 66 -6.95 -7.67 -1.51
N SER A 67 -6.49 -6.42 -1.57
CA SER A 67 -7.24 -5.31 -2.15
C SER A 67 -7.42 -5.46 -3.65
N SER A 68 -6.40 -5.96 -4.36
CA SER A 68 -6.49 -6.26 -5.80
C SER A 68 -7.51 -7.35 -6.09
N SER A 69 -7.55 -8.41 -5.27
CA SER A 69 -8.55 -9.49 -5.40
C SER A 69 -9.96 -8.96 -5.17
N TYR A 70 -10.17 -8.14 -4.13
CA TYR A 70 -11.47 -7.53 -3.89
C TYR A 70 -11.88 -6.60 -5.04
N LEU A 71 -10.96 -5.76 -5.54
CA LEU A 71 -11.22 -4.89 -6.68
C LEU A 71 -11.56 -5.70 -7.93
N HIS A 72 -10.88 -6.82 -8.17
CA HIS A 72 -11.19 -7.70 -9.29
C HIS A 72 -12.68 -8.10 -9.29
N ASP A 73 -13.18 -8.58 -8.16
CA ASP A 73 -14.58 -9.04 -8.03
C ASP A 73 -15.59 -7.91 -8.21
N VAL A 74 -15.32 -6.75 -7.60
CA VAL A 74 -16.24 -5.59 -7.69
C VAL A 74 -16.23 -4.97 -9.08
N LEU A 75 -15.06 -4.91 -9.74
CA LEU A 75 -14.91 -4.26 -11.03
C LEU A 75 -15.58 -5.04 -12.17
N GLN A 76 -15.70 -6.37 -12.09
CA GLN A 76 -16.40 -7.17 -13.10
C GLN A 76 -17.84 -6.69 -13.35
N ASN A 77 -18.52 -6.24 -12.30
CA ASN A 77 -19.90 -5.76 -12.35
C ASN A 77 -20.02 -4.23 -12.44
N SER A 78 -18.89 -3.52 -12.45
CA SER A 78 -18.83 -2.07 -12.60
C SER A 78 -18.77 -1.67 -14.06
N ASN A 79 -19.32 -0.50 -14.39
CA ASN A 79 -19.18 0.13 -15.70
C ASN A 79 -18.71 1.59 -15.51
N ASN A 80 -18.00 2.12 -16.50
CA ASN A 80 -17.49 3.51 -16.52
C ASN A 80 -16.87 3.94 -15.18
N THR A 81 -15.85 3.19 -14.73
CA THR A 81 -15.31 3.27 -13.36
C THR A 81 -13.86 3.73 -13.35
N ALA A 82 -13.47 4.49 -12.33
CA ALA A 82 -12.07 4.81 -12.07
C ALA A 82 -11.56 4.11 -10.81
N VAL A 83 -10.31 3.66 -10.84
CA VAL A 83 -9.58 3.14 -9.67
C VAL A 83 -8.33 3.96 -9.48
N VAL A 84 -8.16 4.55 -8.31
CA VAL A 84 -7.05 5.44 -7.97
C VAL A 84 -6.23 4.80 -6.87
N PHE A 85 -4.93 4.62 -7.08
CA PHE A 85 -3.98 4.20 -6.06
C PHE A 85 -3.18 5.42 -5.59
N TYR A 86 -3.17 5.73 -4.30
CA TYR A 86 -2.42 6.85 -3.75
C TYR A 86 -1.65 6.45 -2.49
N LYS A 87 -0.38 6.85 -2.42
CA LYS A 87 0.59 6.45 -1.37
C LYS A 87 0.68 4.95 -1.15
N THR A 88 0.42 4.15 -2.17
CA THR A 88 0.57 2.70 -2.13
C THR A 88 0.92 2.20 -3.53
N TYR A 89 1.55 1.04 -3.60
CA TYR A 89 1.96 0.43 -4.86
C TYR A 89 0.73 0.09 -5.71
N MET A 90 0.69 0.59 -6.94
CA MET A 90 -0.29 0.13 -7.92
C MET A 90 0.06 -1.31 -8.36
N PRO A 91 -0.83 -2.30 -8.13
CA PRO A 91 -0.60 -3.66 -8.58
C PRO A 91 -0.53 -3.73 -10.12
N PRO A 92 0.23 -4.68 -10.69
CA PRO A 92 0.20 -4.94 -12.12
C PRO A 92 -1.23 -5.12 -12.63
N ARG A 93 -1.59 -4.42 -13.71
CA ARG A 93 -2.98 -4.34 -14.21
C ARG A 93 -3.62 -5.70 -14.48
N PHE A 94 -2.83 -6.70 -14.87
CA PHE A 94 -3.33 -8.05 -15.10
C PHE A 94 -3.87 -8.72 -13.82
N LEU A 95 -3.39 -8.36 -12.63
CA LEU A 95 -3.91 -8.87 -11.34
C LEU A 95 -5.31 -8.34 -11.03
N LEU A 96 -5.64 -7.15 -11.56
CA LEU A 96 -6.98 -6.59 -11.45
C LEU A 96 -7.95 -7.25 -12.45
N GLY A 97 -7.43 -8.02 -13.42
CA GLY A 97 -8.23 -8.78 -14.38
C GLY A 97 -9.19 -7.94 -15.21
N ILE A 98 -8.82 -6.69 -15.49
CA ILE A 98 -9.65 -5.75 -16.26
C ILE A 98 -9.72 -6.23 -17.71
N LYS A 99 -10.92 -6.64 -18.12
CA LYS A 99 -11.23 -7.01 -19.51
C LYS A 99 -12.02 -5.92 -20.25
N LYS A 100 -12.49 -4.90 -19.54
CA LYS A 100 -13.36 -3.86 -20.07
C LYS A 100 -12.60 -2.55 -20.28
N ASP A 101 -12.84 -1.90 -21.41
CA ASP A 101 -12.23 -0.60 -21.76
C ASP A 101 -12.80 0.58 -20.96
N ASP A 102 -13.89 0.37 -20.22
CA ASP A 102 -14.56 1.40 -19.41
C ASP A 102 -14.04 1.51 -17.97
N ILE A 103 -12.96 0.78 -17.63
CA ILE A 103 -12.27 0.89 -16.34
C ILE A 103 -10.94 1.61 -16.53
N SER A 104 -10.79 2.76 -15.87
CA SER A 104 -9.57 3.56 -15.89
C SER A 104 -8.80 3.42 -14.57
N ILE A 105 -7.51 3.04 -14.63
CA ILE A 105 -6.65 2.95 -13.45
C ILE A 105 -5.67 4.13 -13.44
N TYR A 106 -5.57 4.80 -12.29
CA TYR A 106 -4.64 5.90 -12.03
C TYR A 106 -3.67 5.54 -10.92
N ASP A 107 -2.37 5.70 -11.21
CA ASP A 107 -1.29 5.59 -10.23
C ASP A 107 -0.85 6.98 -9.78
N PHE A 108 -1.20 7.34 -8.55
CA PHE A 108 -0.87 8.62 -7.94
C PHE A 108 0.14 8.49 -6.78
N ALA A 109 0.80 7.33 -6.59
CA ALA A 109 1.71 7.08 -5.47
C ALA A 109 2.73 8.23 -5.21
N GLY A 110 3.39 8.67 -6.29
CA GLY A 110 4.39 9.75 -6.25
C GLY A 110 3.85 11.19 -6.16
N MET A 111 2.52 11.41 -6.19
CA MET A 111 1.96 12.77 -6.13
C MET A 111 2.04 13.35 -4.72
N ASN A 112 2.06 14.70 -4.65
CA ASN A 112 1.83 15.40 -3.41
C ASN A 112 0.33 15.55 -3.15
N GLU A 113 -0.03 15.93 -1.92
CA GLU A 113 -1.41 16.02 -1.47
C GLU A 113 -2.28 16.99 -2.30
N GLN A 114 -1.78 18.19 -2.59
CA GLN A 114 -2.52 19.19 -3.37
C GLN A 114 -2.81 18.72 -4.81
N LYS A 115 -1.80 18.13 -5.48
CA LYS A 115 -1.95 17.57 -6.83
C LYS A 115 -2.90 16.38 -6.82
N PHE A 116 -2.85 15.56 -5.78
CA PHE A 116 -3.77 14.43 -5.60
C PHE A 116 -5.22 14.92 -5.51
N LEU A 117 -5.53 15.87 -4.61
CA LEU A 117 -6.88 16.42 -4.46
C LEU A 117 -7.39 17.09 -5.74
N THR A 118 -6.52 17.85 -6.43
CA THR A 118 -6.88 18.47 -7.72
C THR A 118 -7.16 17.41 -8.79
N SER A 119 -6.40 16.31 -8.80
CA SER A 119 -6.61 15.20 -9.73
C SER A 119 -7.91 14.46 -9.45
N LEU A 120 -8.30 14.29 -8.17
CA LEU A 120 -9.61 13.74 -7.80
C LEU A 120 -10.75 14.65 -8.31
N HIS A 121 -10.68 15.97 -8.10
CA HIS A 121 -11.68 16.89 -8.65
C HIS A 121 -11.77 16.84 -10.18
N ASN A 122 -10.65 16.63 -10.88
CA ASN A 122 -10.66 16.45 -12.34
C ASN A 122 -11.33 15.13 -12.77
N LEU A 123 -11.23 14.07 -11.96
CA LEU A 123 -11.95 12.81 -12.21
C LEU A 123 -13.45 12.98 -12.06
N GLU A 124 -13.89 13.85 -11.14
CA GLU A 124 -15.30 14.19 -10.97
C GLU A 124 -15.95 14.67 -12.28
N GLN A 125 -15.21 15.50 -13.04
CA GLN A 125 -15.68 16.09 -14.31
C GLN A 125 -15.81 15.07 -15.45
N ARG A 126 -15.25 13.85 -15.29
CA ARG A 126 -15.33 12.80 -16.31
C ARG A 126 -16.66 12.04 -16.31
N ASN A 127 -17.60 12.40 -15.43
CA ASN A 127 -18.95 11.84 -15.39
C ASN A 127 -18.96 10.30 -15.28
N LEU A 128 -18.08 9.77 -14.41
CA LEU A 128 -17.92 8.35 -14.13
C LEU A 128 -19.11 7.80 -13.33
N GLY A 129 -19.31 6.49 -13.36
CA GLY A 129 -20.29 5.81 -12.52
C GLY A 129 -19.79 5.69 -11.08
N ASN A 130 -18.64 5.03 -10.91
CA ASN A 130 -18.00 4.81 -9.61
C ASN A 130 -16.53 5.26 -9.64
N ILE A 131 -16.04 5.71 -8.48
CA ILE A 131 -14.63 6.01 -8.24
C ILE A 131 -14.17 5.23 -7.01
N PHE A 132 -13.21 4.33 -7.20
CA PHE A 132 -12.54 3.62 -6.12
C PHE A 132 -11.23 4.33 -5.79
N VAL A 133 -11.03 4.67 -4.53
CA VAL A 133 -9.79 5.28 -4.03
C VAL A 133 -9.13 4.33 -3.04
N VAL A 134 -7.94 3.86 -3.39
CA VAL A 134 -7.14 2.88 -2.65
C VAL A 134 -5.99 3.60 -1.96
N ILE A 135 -6.00 3.62 -0.63
CA ILE A 135 -5.12 4.45 0.18
C ILE A 135 -4.69 3.76 1.49
N PRO A 136 -3.49 4.04 2.03
CA PRO A 136 -3.14 3.67 3.39
C PRO A 136 -3.89 4.55 4.42
N PHE A 137 -3.96 4.09 5.67
CA PHE A 137 -4.68 4.78 6.75
C PHE A 137 -4.34 6.26 6.92
N GLY A 138 -3.05 6.62 6.85
CA GLY A 138 -2.63 8.02 7.06
C GLY A 138 -3.29 9.01 6.11
N VAL A 139 -3.73 8.57 4.92
CA VAL A 139 -4.39 9.43 3.93
C VAL A 139 -5.86 9.66 4.29
N LEU A 140 -6.50 8.78 5.07
CA LEU A 140 -7.91 8.95 5.43
C LEU A 140 -8.16 10.28 6.11
N LYS A 141 -7.26 10.71 7.01
CA LYS A 141 -7.38 11.99 7.69
C LYS A 141 -7.28 13.18 6.75
N VAL A 142 -6.44 13.07 5.72
CA VAL A 142 -6.33 14.08 4.66
C VAL A 142 -7.66 14.20 3.92
N LEU A 143 -8.26 13.05 3.58
CA LEU A 143 -9.55 13.00 2.89
C LEU A 143 -10.71 13.46 3.77
N ASP A 144 -10.75 13.09 5.05
CA ASP A 144 -11.78 13.49 6.01
C ASP A 144 -11.75 15.01 6.26
N ASN A 145 -10.55 15.61 6.27
CA ASN A 145 -10.39 17.06 6.42
C ASN A 145 -10.73 17.82 5.13
N SER A 146 -10.62 17.19 3.96
CA SER A 146 -11.08 17.77 2.70
C SER A 146 -12.60 17.62 2.58
N THR A 147 -13.32 18.61 3.09
CA THR A 147 -14.79 18.63 2.99
C THR A 147 -15.24 18.53 1.51
N ASN A 148 -16.03 17.49 1.20
CA ASN A 148 -16.55 17.18 -0.14
C ASN A 148 -15.49 17.02 -1.25
N ILE A 149 -14.63 16.00 -1.11
CA ILE A 149 -13.72 15.51 -2.18
C ILE A 149 -14.42 15.44 -3.54
N PHE A 150 -15.66 14.98 -3.54
CA PHE A 150 -16.54 14.96 -4.70
C PHE A 150 -17.87 15.61 -4.32
N LYS A 151 -18.36 16.56 -5.13
CA LYS A 151 -19.68 17.19 -4.93
C LYS A 151 -20.80 16.30 -5.46
N ASN A 152 -20.55 15.59 -6.56
CA ASN A 152 -21.53 14.77 -7.27
C ASN A 152 -21.47 13.28 -6.92
N TYR A 153 -20.70 12.89 -5.91
CA TYR A 153 -20.55 11.50 -5.50
C TYR A 153 -20.71 11.36 -3.98
N VAL A 154 -21.22 10.20 -3.57
CA VAL A 154 -21.35 9.83 -2.15
C VAL A 154 -20.51 8.59 -1.89
N MET A 155 -19.83 8.59 -0.74
CA MET A 155 -19.18 7.41 -0.20
C MET A 155 -20.22 6.37 0.20
N ILE A 156 -20.32 5.28 -0.57
CA ILE A 156 -21.25 4.19 -0.29
C ILE A 156 -20.62 3.07 0.52
N GLU A 157 -19.29 2.92 0.45
CA GLU A 157 -18.60 1.82 1.13
C GLU A 157 -17.15 2.19 1.43
N ARG A 158 -16.69 1.75 2.62
CA ARG A 158 -15.27 1.74 3.00
C ARG A 158 -14.90 0.33 3.44
N LYS A 159 -13.85 -0.23 2.83
CA LYS A 159 -13.26 -1.52 3.23
C LYS A 159 -11.86 -1.32 3.77
N SER A 160 -11.56 -1.86 4.95
CA SER A 160 -10.31 -1.60 5.69
C SER A 160 -9.56 -2.86 6.19
N ASN A 161 -9.85 -4.03 5.63
CA ASN A 161 -9.31 -5.32 6.10
C ASN A 161 -8.11 -5.82 5.28
N PHE A 162 -7.26 -4.92 4.81
CA PHE A 162 -6.12 -5.24 3.96
C PHE A 162 -4.83 -4.89 4.71
N PRO A 163 -4.12 -5.86 5.35
CA PRO A 163 -2.94 -5.57 6.17
C PRO A 163 -1.88 -4.84 5.34
N HIS A 164 -1.62 -3.58 5.66
CA HIS A 164 -0.76 -2.74 4.85
C HIS A 164 -0.02 -1.69 5.68
N LEU A 165 1.27 -1.51 5.41
CA LEU A 165 2.06 -0.38 5.85
C LEU A 165 2.77 0.19 4.62
N SER A 166 2.42 1.41 4.26
CA SER A 166 3.08 2.11 3.17
C SER A 166 4.41 2.71 3.64
N THR A 167 5.47 2.48 2.87
CA THR A 167 6.76 3.16 3.07
C THR A 167 6.75 4.60 2.56
N GLU A 168 5.78 4.96 1.71
CA GLU A 168 5.62 6.33 1.20
C GLU A 168 4.90 7.24 2.19
N MET A 169 4.17 6.66 3.15
CA MET A 169 3.42 7.41 4.14
C MET A 169 3.34 6.63 5.45
N LEU A 170 4.38 6.80 6.27
CA LEU A 170 4.45 6.17 7.58
C LEU A 170 3.53 6.88 8.59
N PRO A 171 2.89 6.12 9.50
CA PRO A 171 2.14 6.68 10.62
C PRO A 171 3.00 7.58 11.51
N ASN A 172 2.47 8.73 11.91
CA ASN A 172 3.16 9.61 12.86
C ASN A 172 3.01 9.09 14.30
N SER A 173 3.95 9.41 15.19
CA SER A 173 3.90 9.08 16.62
C SER A 173 2.59 9.53 17.30
N SER A 174 2.02 10.66 16.85
CA SER A 174 0.71 11.14 17.32
C SER A 174 -0.43 10.16 17.08
N GLU A 175 -0.33 9.33 16.04
CA GLU A 175 -1.33 8.33 15.70
C GLU A 175 -1.34 7.15 16.66
N PHE A 176 -0.25 6.93 17.41
CA PHE A 176 -0.13 5.85 18.39
C PHE A 176 -0.46 6.28 19.83
N LYS A 177 -0.87 7.55 20.05
CA LYS A 177 -1.20 8.05 21.40
C LYS A 177 -2.26 7.21 22.11
N PHE A 178 -3.19 6.61 21.37
CA PHE A 178 -4.23 5.75 21.92
C PHE A 178 -3.69 4.50 22.64
N LEU A 179 -2.47 4.05 22.34
CA LEU A 179 -1.86 2.91 23.02
C LEU A 179 -1.64 3.18 24.50
N PHE A 180 -1.35 4.44 24.84
CA PHE A 180 -1.07 4.90 26.18
C PHE A 180 -2.32 5.42 26.91
N ASP A 181 -3.47 5.44 26.24
CA ASP A 181 -4.73 5.82 26.86
C ASP A 181 -5.19 4.71 27.82
N SER A 182 -5.23 5.01 29.12
CA SER A 182 -5.67 4.07 30.16
C SER A 182 -7.16 3.77 30.10
N ASN A 183 -7.95 4.64 29.46
CA ASN A 183 -9.41 4.50 29.38
C ASN A 183 -9.84 3.60 28.21
N LYS A 184 -8.95 3.32 27.25
CA LYS A 184 -9.23 2.42 26.13
C LYS A 184 -9.00 0.97 26.51
N SER A 185 -9.99 0.13 26.19
CA SER A 185 -9.86 -1.32 26.31
C SER A 185 -8.78 -1.86 25.35
N LEU A 186 -8.21 -3.02 25.69
CA LEU A 186 -7.24 -3.71 24.82
C LEU A 186 -7.82 -3.97 23.42
N PHE A 187 -9.11 -4.30 23.34
CA PHE A 187 -9.80 -4.54 22.08
C PHE A 187 -9.79 -3.29 21.18
N LEU A 188 -10.12 -2.11 21.73
CA LEU A 188 -10.11 -0.86 20.97
C LEU A 188 -8.69 -0.50 20.50
N LYS A 189 -7.68 -0.76 21.35
CA LYS A 189 -6.28 -0.57 20.96
C LYS A 189 -5.86 -1.47 19.79
N ILE A 190 -6.24 -2.75 19.84
CA ILE A 190 -5.96 -3.69 18.74
C ILE A 190 -6.70 -3.28 17.47
N PHE A 191 -7.95 -2.83 17.59
CA PHE A 191 -8.75 -2.34 16.47
C PHE A 191 -8.10 -1.12 15.80
N GLU A 192 -7.69 -0.11 16.56
CA GLU A 192 -7.02 1.09 16.02
C GLU A 192 -5.65 0.76 15.42
N LEU A 193 -4.88 -0.14 16.04
CA LEU A 193 -3.65 -0.66 15.44
C LEU A 193 -3.91 -1.31 14.08
N LYS A 194 -4.94 -2.16 14.00
CA LYS A 194 -5.32 -2.81 12.75
C LYS A 194 -5.69 -1.80 11.67
N GLU A 195 -6.42 -0.75 12.03
CA GLU A 195 -6.79 0.32 11.09
C GLU A 195 -5.57 1.09 10.58
N ILE A 196 -4.60 1.40 11.46
CA ILE A 196 -3.33 2.07 11.08
C ILE A 196 -2.52 1.20 10.12
N PHE A 197 -2.44 -0.10 10.40
CA PHE A 197 -1.75 -1.08 9.55
C PHE A 197 -2.68 -1.70 8.51
N SER A 198 -3.61 -0.91 7.96
CA SER A 198 -4.42 -1.35 6.84
C SER A 198 -4.49 -0.36 5.68
N LEU A 199 -4.73 -0.94 4.52
CA LEU A 199 -5.09 -0.25 3.31
C LEU A 199 -6.61 -0.22 3.23
N HIS A 200 -7.11 0.88 2.71
CA HIS A 200 -8.51 1.24 2.68
C HIS A 200 -8.93 1.43 1.23
N ILE A 201 -10.08 0.88 0.90
CA ILE A 201 -10.72 1.10 -0.40
C ILE A 201 -11.99 1.90 -0.12
N LEU A 202 -12.05 3.08 -0.70
CA LEU A 202 -13.17 3.99 -0.62
C LEU A 202 -13.95 3.92 -1.93
N ASN A 203 -15.24 3.58 -1.86
CA ASN A 203 -16.11 3.48 -3.03
C ASN A 203 -17.07 4.68 -3.06
N TYR A 204 -16.83 5.58 -4.02
CA TYR A 204 -17.66 6.72 -4.31
C TYR A 204 -18.58 6.40 -5.48
N LYS A 205 -19.89 6.55 -5.30
CA LYS A 205 -20.88 6.37 -6.36
C LYS A 205 -21.51 7.71 -6.72
N LYS A 206 -21.67 7.95 -8.02
CA LYS A 206 -22.33 9.16 -8.51
C LYS A 206 -23.79 9.22 -8.02
N ILE A 207 -24.22 10.42 -7.59
CA ILE A 207 -25.60 10.74 -7.21
C ILE A 207 -26.49 10.78 -8.45
#